data_AF-A0AAP7DFG5-F1
#
_entry.id   AF-A0AAP7DFG5-F1
#
_cell.length_a   1.000
_cell.length_b   1.000
_cell.length_c   1.000
_cell.angle_alpha   90.00
_cell.angle_beta   90.00
_cell.angle_gamma   90.00
#
_symmetry.space_group_name_H-M   'P 1'
#
loop_
_entity.id
_entity.type
_entity.pdbx_description
1 polymer ?
#
loop_
_entity_poly.entity_id
_entity_poly.type
_entity_poly.pdbx_seq_one_letter_code
_entity_poly.pdbx_strand_id
1 'polypeptide(L)'
;MEKITVIAATVSAKSRHKDDRRELTVFIPSTELNMEYWGQGIARNHVTSVLHKLNLKSYSVVKKWICDNGNILNPDGEILSKQ
;
A
#
# COMPACT_ATOMS: atom_id res chain seq x y z
N MET A 1 4.37 18.90 -11.29
CA MET A 1 3.87 18.23 -10.08
C MET A 1 5.03 17.48 -9.45
N GLU A 2 5.16 17.51 -8.13
CA GLU A 2 6.14 16.68 -7.42
C GLU A 2 5.76 15.21 -7.59
N LYS A 3 6.73 14.34 -7.92
CA LYS A 3 6.45 12.92 -8.11
C LYS A 3 6.26 12.26 -6.75
N ILE A 4 5.11 11.61 -6.57
CA ILE A 4 4.79 10.91 -5.33
C ILE A 4 5.10 9.44 -5.52
N THR A 5 6.28 9.04 -5.08
CA THR A 5 6.78 7.67 -5.26
C THR A 5 6.63 6.87 -3.98
N VAL A 6 5.97 5.71 -4.05
CA VAL A 6 5.77 4.82 -2.91
C VAL A 6 6.57 3.53 -3.04
N ILE A 7 7.09 3.06 -1.92
CA ILE A 7 7.93 1.86 -1.83
C ILE A 7 7.34 0.81 -0.89
N ALA A 8 6.37 1.19 -0.06
CA ALA A 8 5.67 0.25 0.80
C ALA A 8 4.26 0.75 1.14
N ALA A 9 3.45 -0.17 1.66
CA ALA A 9 2.11 0.11 2.18
C ALA A 9 1.92 -0.57 3.52
N THR A 10 1.33 0.14 4.48
CA THR A 10 0.78 -0.49 5.68
C THR A 10 -0.63 -0.95 5.35
N VAL A 11 -0.90 -2.23 5.56
CA VAL A 11 -2.18 -2.86 5.21
C VAL A 11 -2.73 -3.63 6.39
N SER A 12 -4.03 -3.56 6.58
CA SER A 12 -4.76 -4.49 7.44
C SER A 12 -5.23 -5.65 6.57
N ALA A 13 -4.75 -6.86 6.84
CA ALA A 13 -5.11 -8.05 6.07
C ALA A 13 -5.49 -9.23 6.97
N LYS A 14 -6.25 -10.18 6.41
CA LYS A 14 -6.72 -11.38 7.10
C LYS A 14 -6.62 -12.61 6.20
N SER A 15 -6.30 -13.75 6.81
CA SER A 15 -6.31 -15.04 6.15
C SER A 15 -7.74 -15.53 5.92
N ARG A 16 -7.94 -16.46 4.98
CA ARG A 16 -9.29 -16.91 4.59
C ARG A 16 -10.09 -17.57 5.70
N HIS A 17 -9.42 -18.31 6.57
CA HIS A 17 -10.08 -19.25 7.48
C HIS A 17 -9.92 -18.89 8.95
N LYS A 18 -9.26 -17.79 9.28
CA LYS A 18 -9.05 -17.34 10.66
C LYS A 18 -9.44 -15.90 10.80
N ASP A 19 -9.99 -15.51 11.94
CA ASP A 19 -10.25 -14.09 12.24
C ASP A 19 -9.00 -13.37 12.73
N ASP A 20 -7.94 -13.45 11.92
CA ASP A 20 -6.59 -13.02 12.29
C ASP A 20 -6.21 -11.71 11.58
N ARG A 21 -7.11 -10.72 11.66
CA ARG A 21 -6.84 -9.37 11.15
C ARG A 21 -5.57 -8.85 11.80
N ARG A 22 -4.58 -8.57 10.96
CA ARG A 22 -3.27 -8.06 11.38
C ARG A 22 -2.84 -6.92 10.49
N GLU A 23 -2.12 -5.97 11.05
CA GLU A 23 -1.44 -4.95 10.28
C GLU A 23 -0.05 -5.44 9.89
N LEU A 24 0.31 -5.25 8.63
CA LEU A 24 1.64 -5.54 8.14
C LEU A 24 2.10 -4.48 7.14
N THR A 25 3.42 -4.28 7.08
CA THR A 25 4.05 -3.46 6.06
C THR A 25 4.42 -4.34 4.87
N VAL A 26 3.90 -4.00 3.70
CA VAL A 26 4.15 -4.67 2.44
C VAL A 26 5.08 -3.81 1.60
N PHE A 27 6.28 -4.29 1.33
CA PHE A 27 7.20 -3.66 0.38
C PHE A 27 6.76 -3.95 -1.05
N ILE A 28 6.80 -2.92 -1.89
CA ILE A 28 6.44 -2.98 -3.31
C ILE A 28 7.54 -2.32 -4.15
N PRO A 29 7.61 -2.61 -5.46
CA PRO A 29 8.44 -1.84 -6.36
C PRO A 29 8.11 -0.35 -6.27
N SER A 30 9.14 0.48 -6.40
CA SER A 30 8.99 1.94 -6.46
C SER A 30 7.96 2.33 -7.52
N THR A 31 6.85 2.94 -7.08
CA THR A 31 5.68 3.21 -7.92
C THR A 31 5.24 4.67 -7.76
N GLU A 32 5.09 5.39 -8.87
CA GLU A 32 4.58 6.77 -8.89
C GLU A 32 3.04 6.76 -8.74
N LEU A 33 2.52 7.23 -7.60
CA LEU A 33 1.09 7.23 -7.30
C LEU A 33 0.30 8.25 -8.11
N ASN A 34 0.89 9.41 -8.37
CA ASN A 34 0.25 10.53 -9.07
C ASN A 34 0.40 10.45 -10.59
N MET A 35 0.76 9.28 -11.12
CA MET A 35 0.72 9.02 -12.54
C MET A 35 -0.74 9.10 -13.02
N GLU A 36 -1.01 10.03 -13.94
CA GLU A 36 -2.31 10.21 -14.57
C GLU A 36 -2.78 8.84 -15.07
N TYR A 37 -3.98 8.42 -14.65
CA TYR A 37 -4.67 7.18 -15.03
C TYR A 37 -4.36 5.88 -14.27
N TRP A 38 -3.15 5.61 -13.75
CA TRP A 38 -2.85 4.23 -13.26
C TRP A 38 -2.01 4.07 -11.99
N GLY A 39 -1.36 5.12 -11.47
CA GLY A 39 -0.36 5.00 -10.40
C GLY A 39 -0.86 4.26 -9.16
N GLN A 40 -2.01 4.69 -8.62
CA GLN A 40 -2.63 4.03 -7.47
C GLN A 40 -3.07 2.59 -7.75
N GLY A 41 -3.57 2.31 -8.96
CA GLY A 41 -3.99 0.97 -9.36
C GLY A 41 -2.81 0.01 -9.39
N ILE A 42 -1.69 0.44 -9.98
CA ILE A 42 -0.44 -0.33 -10.03
C ILE A 42 0.08 -0.63 -8.62
N ALA A 43 0.15 0.39 -7.76
CA ALA A 43 0.60 0.21 -6.37
C ALA A 43 -0.29 -0.78 -5.59
N ARG A 44 -1.62 -0.67 -5.73
CA ARG A 44 -2.58 -1.60 -5.11
C ARG A 44 -2.45 -3.02 -5.66
N ASN A 45 -2.16 -3.18 -6.95
CA ASN A 45 -1.92 -4.49 -7.56
C ASN A 45 -0.65 -5.14 -7.02
N HIS A 46 0.43 -4.38 -6.83
CA HIS A 46 1.64 -4.89 -6.19
C HIS A 46 1.37 -5.36 -4.76
N VAL A 47 0.66 -4.56 -3.96
CA VAL A 47 0.25 -4.94 -2.60
C VAL A 47 -0.55 -6.25 -2.61
N THR A 48 -1.56 -6.33 -3.48
CA THR A 48 -2.42 -7.52 -3.60
C THR A 48 -1.62 -8.76 -3.97
N SER A 49 -0.68 -8.63 -4.91
CA SER A 49 0.20 -9.71 -5.33
C SER A 49 1.06 -10.24 -4.17
N VAL A 50 1.61 -9.35 -3.33
CA VAL A 50 2.36 -9.78 -2.13
C VAL A 50 1.45 -10.46 -1.11
N LEU A 51 0.26 -9.92 -0.85
CA LEU A 51 -0.70 -10.53 0.08
C LEU A 51 -1.18 -11.91 -0.39
N HIS A 52 -1.33 -12.09 -1.70
CA HIS A 52 -1.64 -13.40 -2.29
C HIS A 52 -0.55 -14.43 -1.99
N LYS A 53 0.73 -14.06 -2.11
CA LYS A 53 1.87 -14.94 -1.77
C LYS A 53 1.89 -15.31 -0.28
N LEU A 54 1.40 -14.41 0.58
CA LEU A 54 1.31 -14.64 2.04
C LEU A 54 0.01 -15.33 2.48
N ASN A 55 -0.86 -15.72 1.54
CA ASN A 55 -2.19 -16.27 1.83
C ASN A 55 -3.10 -15.34 2.67
N LEU A 56 -2.88 -14.02 2.58
CA LEU A 56 -3.63 -12.95 3.25
C LEU A 56 -4.60 -12.26 2.28
N LYS A 57 -5.19 -13.02 1.37
CA LYS A 57 -5.99 -12.52 0.24
C LYS A 57 -7.49 -12.37 0.51
N SER A 58 -7.95 -12.79 1.69
CA SER A 58 -9.40 -12.84 1.95
C SER A 58 -10.00 -11.50 2.33
N TYR A 59 -9.18 -10.62 2.88
CA TYR A 59 -9.53 -9.25 3.14
C TYR A 59 -8.23 -8.46 3.24
N SER A 60 -8.16 -7.32 2.56
CA SER A 60 -7.03 -6.41 2.63
C SER A 60 -7.47 -4.97 2.42
N VAL A 61 -7.07 -4.09 3.32
CA VAL A 61 -7.29 -2.65 3.20
C VAL A 61 -5.96 -1.93 3.40
N VAL A 62 -5.59 -1.10 2.43
CA VAL A 62 -4.45 -0.19 2.57
C VAL A 62 -4.83 0.88 3.59
N LYS A 63 -3.98 1.05 4.61
CA LYS A 63 -4.13 2.05 5.66
C LYS A 63 -3.29 3.29 5.38
N LYS A 64 -2.06 3.10 4.92
CA LYS A 64 -1.10 4.19 4.64
C LYS A 64 -0.12 3.76 3.56
N TRP A 65 0.35 4.71 2.76
CA TRP A 65 1.49 4.52 1.86
C TRP A 65 2.75 5.12 2.47
N ILE A 66 3.90 4.50 2.19
CA ILE A 66 5.22 4.95 2.62
C ILE A 66 6.00 5.33 1.37
N CYS A 67 6.42 6.60 1.32
CA CYS A 67 7.22 7.15 0.25
C CYS A 67 8.72 6.87 0.44
N ASP A 68 9.47 6.91 -0.65
CA ASP A 68 10.94 6.81 -0.62
C ASP A 68 11.60 7.97 0.12
N ASN A 69 10.99 9.16 0.08
CA ASN A 69 11.41 10.36 0.80
C ASN A 69 10.97 10.38 2.28
N GLY A 70 10.44 9.28 2.82
CA GLY A 70 10.02 9.17 4.21
C GLY A 70 8.63 9.75 4.51
N ASN A 71 7.96 10.39 3.54
CA ASN A 71 6.59 10.86 3.73
C ASN A 71 5.61 9.69 3.86
N ILE A 72 4.54 9.93 4.62
CA ILE A 72 3.44 8.98 4.80
C ILE A 72 2.19 9.58 4.19
N LEU A 73 1.50 8.78 3.38
CA LEU A 73 0.25 9.19 2.72
C LEU A 73 -0.92 8.36 3.25
N ASN A 74 -2.10 8.97 3.21
CA ASN A 74 -3.38 8.30 3.32
C ASN A 74 -3.63 7.32 2.17
N PRO A 75 -4.59 6.38 2.30
CA PRO A 75 -4.92 5.43 1.24
C PRO A 75 -5.28 6.10 -0.10
N ASP A 76 -5.80 7.32 -0.05
CA ASP A 76 -6.22 8.12 -1.19
C ASP A 76 -5.08 8.94 -1.83
N GLY A 77 -3.87 8.89 -1.25
CA GLY A 77 -2.68 9.55 -1.78
C GLY A 77 -2.41 10.95 -1.20
N GLU A 78 -3.17 11.40 -0.21
CA GLU A 78 -2.97 12.67 0.48
C GLU A 78 -1.91 12.55 1.58
N ILE A 79 -1.08 13.59 1.79
CA ILE A 79 -0.02 13.56 2.80
C ILE A 79 -0.63 13.62 4.21
N LEU A 80 -0.30 12.63 5.06
CA LEU A 80 -0.80 12.53 6.43
C LEU A 80 0.01 13.37 7.43
N SER A 81 1.31 13.55 7.18
CA SER A 81 2.20 14.33 8.04
C SER A 81 3.58 14.47 7.38
N LYS A 82 4.12 15.69 7.35
CA LYS A 82 5.57 15.89 7.24
C LYS A 82 6.17 15.62 8.63
N GLN A 83 7.11 14.69 8.74
CA GLN A 83 8.01 14.69 9.91
C GLN A 83 8.98 15.86 9.83
#